data_AF-J3GN17-F1
#
_entry.id   AF-J3GN17-F1
#
_cell.length_a   1.000
_cell.length_b   1.000
_cell.length_c   1.000
_cell.angle_alpha   90.00
_cell.angle_beta   90.00
_cell.angle_gamma   90.00
#
_symmetry.space_group_name_H-M   'P 1'
#
loop_
_entity.id
_entity.type
_entity.pdbx_description
1 polymer ?
#
loop_
_entity_poly.entity_id
_entity_poly.type
_entity_poly.pdbx_seq_one_letter_code
_entity_poly.pdbx_strand_id
1 'polypeptide(L)'
;MATEQTRRKPREADSAYLKMRAEYRAALADMEIEIKPEDYADAATGLLNGPRLLNGLTVHIPAWPNVPPPGETDIVVLYLDNGNGKLEEVAKHEFTVPAGGGSFPETFPYPMTIEVNKLPDDATCWLQYIITDYTGFETPSSEKTVICDRLPPYKHVPPAAPVITGDFLDDSNLPAGGRLTVTIPGYPDWHPTDQLAIYLVDSDNIPEDPTATPPIFAGNAPAPGTYDSAVPVDADKIRAFGDANAVFTYAL
;
A
#
# COMPACT_ATOMS: atom_id res chain seq x y z
N MET A 1 48.40 -41.45 -21.80
CA MET A 1 47.11 -41.05 -22.41
C MET A 1 45.99 -41.07 -21.36
N ALA A 2 46.05 -40.21 -20.33
CA ALA A 2 45.06 -40.17 -19.25
C ALA A 2 44.83 -38.74 -18.72
N THR A 3 45.06 -37.74 -19.56
CA THR A 3 45.16 -36.32 -19.13
C THR A 3 44.21 -35.37 -19.86
N GLU A 4 43.64 -35.78 -21.00
CA GLU A 4 42.61 -34.98 -21.71
C GLU A 4 41.18 -35.32 -21.29
N GLN A 5 40.86 -36.61 -21.06
CA GLN A 5 39.52 -37.02 -20.61
C GLN A 5 39.18 -36.52 -19.20
N THR A 6 40.18 -36.40 -18.32
CA THR A 6 40.02 -35.97 -16.92
C THR A 6 39.84 -34.45 -16.78
N ARG A 7 40.25 -33.65 -17.79
CA ARG A 7 40.06 -32.19 -17.83
C ARG A 7 38.79 -31.75 -18.58
N ARG A 8 38.18 -32.63 -19.40
CA ARG A 8 36.92 -32.35 -20.12
C ARG A 8 35.68 -32.47 -19.22
N LYS A 9 35.63 -33.49 -18.36
CA LYS A 9 34.50 -33.73 -17.44
C LYS A 9 34.15 -32.55 -16.51
N PRO A 10 35.11 -31.84 -15.89
CA PRO A 10 34.80 -30.67 -15.06
C PRO A 10 34.27 -29.49 -15.87
N ARG A 11 34.82 -29.24 -17.07
CA ARG A 11 34.39 -28.16 -17.96
C ARG A 11 33.00 -28.38 -18.57
N GLU A 12 32.65 -29.64 -18.84
CA GLU A 12 31.31 -30.04 -19.30
C GLU A 12 30.29 -29.97 -18.16
N ALA A 13 30.68 -30.30 -16.92
CA ALA A 13 29.83 -30.13 -15.75
C ALA A 13 29.59 -28.65 -15.40
N ASP A 14 30.62 -27.81 -15.46
CA ASP A 14 30.52 -26.37 -15.25
C ASP A 14 29.67 -25.69 -16.33
N SER A 15 29.83 -26.08 -17.60
CA SER A 15 29.01 -25.53 -18.70
C SER A 15 27.56 -26.00 -18.64
N ALA A 16 27.32 -27.26 -18.27
CA ALA A 16 25.97 -27.78 -18.03
C ALA A 16 25.30 -27.09 -16.85
N TYR A 17 26.01 -26.84 -15.75
CA TYR A 17 25.51 -26.10 -14.59
C TYR A 17 25.19 -24.64 -14.93
N LEU A 18 26.06 -23.95 -15.67
CA LEU A 18 25.81 -22.59 -16.12
C LEU A 18 24.61 -22.50 -17.08
N LYS A 19 24.46 -23.48 -17.97
CA LYS A 19 23.33 -23.58 -18.89
C LYS A 19 22.02 -23.84 -18.15
N MET A 20 22.01 -24.82 -17.24
CA MET A 20 20.86 -25.12 -16.36
C MET A 20 20.47 -23.90 -15.52
N ARG A 21 21.45 -23.17 -14.97
CA ARG A 21 21.19 -21.94 -14.20
C ARG A 21 20.65 -20.80 -15.06
N ALA A 22 21.09 -20.69 -16.30
CA ALA A 22 20.59 -19.69 -17.24
C ALA A 22 19.16 -20.02 -17.70
N GLU A 23 18.87 -21.29 -18.00
CA GLU A 23 17.54 -21.78 -18.36
C GLU A 23 16.55 -21.63 -17.20
N TYR A 24 16.97 -21.95 -15.97
CA TYR A 24 16.16 -21.73 -14.76
C TYR A 24 15.87 -20.24 -14.52
N ARG A 25 16.85 -19.36 -14.72
CA ARG A 25 16.65 -17.91 -14.62
C ARG A 25 15.74 -17.35 -15.71
N ALA A 26 15.83 -17.88 -16.92
CA ALA A 26 14.94 -17.48 -18.02
C ALA A 26 13.49 -17.91 -17.72
N ALA A 27 13.29 -19.15 -17.25
CA ALA A 27 11.97 -19.64 -16.85
C ALA A 27 11.35 -18.82 -15.71
N LEU A 28 12.16 -18.39 -14.72
CA LEU A 28 11.69 -17.52 -13.64
C LEU A 28 11.38 -16.09 -14.10
N ALA A 29 12.08 -15.58 -15.12
CA ALA A 29 11.84 -14.24 -15.66
C ALA A 29 10.50 -14.15 -16.42
N ASP A 30 10.07 -15.26 -17.03
CA ASP A 30 8.75 -15.34 -17.69
C ASP A 30 7.61 -15.58 -16.69
N MET A 31 7.93 -15.87 -15.42
CA MET A 31 7.00 -16.16 -14.32
C MET A 31 7.08 -15.10 -13.21
N GLU A 32 6.95 -13.83 -13.59
CA GLU A 32 6.89 -12.69 -12.64
C GLU A 32 5.44 -12.27 -12.36
N ILE A 33 5.15 -11.99 -11.09
CA ILE A 33 3.87 -11.39 -10.69
C ILE A 33 3.81 -9.95 -11.17
N GLU A 34 2.77 -9.60 -11.91
CA GLU A 34 2.51 -8.24 -12.34
C GLU A 34 1.49 -7.55 -11.43
N ILE A 35 1.84 -6.37 -10.93
CA ILE A 35 0.94 -5.45 -10.23
C ILE A 35 0.84 -4.20 -11.06
N LYS A 36 -0.38 -3.69 -11.23
CA LYS A 36 -0.60 -2.54 -12.09
C LYS A 36 0.05 -1.28 -11.50
N PRO A 37 0.64 -0.40 -12.32
CA PRO A 37 1.31 0.82 -11.83
C PRO A 37 0.43 1.69 -10.95
N GLU A 38 -0.87 1.76 -11.23
CA GLU A 38 -1.83 2.56 -10.46
C GLU A 38 -2.06 2.07 -9.03
N ASP A 39 -1.72 0.81 -8.72
CA ASP A 39 -1.84 0.24 -7.37
C ASP A 39 -0.58 0.49 -6.52
N TYR A 40 0.44 1.13 -7.09
CA TYR A 40 1.60 1.65 -6.37
C TYR A 40 1.41 3.14 -6.01
N ALA A 41 1.79 3.49 -4.79
CA ALA A 41 2.10 4.88 -4.42
C ALA A 41 3.52 5.26 -4.87
N ASP A 42 4.46 4.32 -4.75
CA ASP A 42 5.82 4.42 -5.29
C ASP A 42 6.30 3.05 -5.80
N ALA A 43 6.33 2.91 -7.13
CA ALA A 43 6.73 1.67 -7.79
C ALA A 43 8.23 1.36 -7.63
N ALA A 44 9.09 2.36 -7.36
CA ALA A 44 10.53 2.14 -7.23
C ALA A 44 10.88 1.46 -5.90
N THR A 45 10.15 1.78 -4.84
CA THR A 45 10.28 1.15 -3.52
C THR A 45 9.37 -0.06 -3.34
N GLY A 46 8.35 -0.20 -4.21
CA GLY A 46 7.32 -1.24 -4.10
C GLY A 46 6.20 -0.87 -3.12
N LEU A 47 6.08 0.41 -2.74
CA LEU A 47 5.04 0.92 -1.84
C LEU A 47 3.68 0.90 -2.54
N LEU A 48 2.75 0.14 -1.99
CA LEU A 48 1.38 0.05 -2.49
C LEU A 48 0.55 1.25 -2.05
N ASN A 49 -0.45 1.59 -2.86
CA ASN A 49 -1.38 2.68 -2.57
C ASN A 49 -2.47 2.21 -1.59
N GLY A 50 -2.26 2.44 -0.29
CA GLY A 50 -3.16 2.04 0.80
C GLY A 50 -4.66 2.27 0.52
N PRO A 51 -5.10 3.50 0.15
CA PRO A 51 -6.49 3.77 -0.21
C PRO A 51 -7.09 2.89 -1.32
N ARG A 52 -6.27 2.37 -2.25
CA ARG A 52 -6.73 1.46 -3.32
C ARG A 52 -6.88 0.01 -2.85
N LEU A 53 -6.22 -0.35 -1.75
CA LEU A 53 -6.26 -1.69 -1.17
C LEU A 53 -7.52 -1.98 -0.34
N LEU A 54 -8.48 -1.05 -0.27
CA LEU A 54 -9.74 -1.23 0.47
C LEU A 54 -10.52 -2.47 0.03
N ASN A 55 -10.39 -2.86 -1.24
CA ASN A 55 -11.03 -4.05 -1.81
C ASN A 55 -10.03 -5.22 -2.01
N GLY A 56 -8.84 -5.14 -1.42
CA GLY A 56 -7.76 -6.09 -1.62
C GLY A 56 -6.76 -5.67 -2.71
N LEU A 57 -5.78 -6.54 -2.98
CA LEU A 57 -4.75 -6.33 -3.99
C LEU A 57 -4.99 -7.31 -5.15
N THR A 58 -5.12 -6.80 -6.38
CA THR A 58 -5.19 -7.67 -7.56
C THR A 58 -3.83 -7.78 -8.21
N VAL A 59 -3.31 -9.01 -8.25
CA VAL A 59 -2.09 -9.36 -8.95
C VAL A 59 -2.43 -10.07 -10.26
N HIS A 60 -1.55 -10.00 -11.24
CA HIS A 60 -1.77 -10.60 -12.55
C HIS A 60 -0.71 -11.68 -12.79
N ILE A 61 -1.19 -12.90 -13.01
CA ILE A 61 -0.36 -14.08 -13.20
C ILE A 61 -0.16 -14.30 -14.71
N PRO A 62 1.08 -14.32 -15.22
CA PRO A 62 1.32 -14.55 -16.64
C PRO A 62 0.97 -15.99 -17.04
N ALA A 63 0.80 -16.23 -18.33
CA ALA A 63 0.67 -17.59 -18.84
C ALA A 63 2.01 -18.33 -18.70
N TRP A 64 1.98 -19.60 -18.34
CA TRP A 64 3.16 -20.47 -18.27
C TRP A 64 3.29 -21.32 -19.54
N PRO A 65 4.52 -21.73 -19.90
CA PRO A 65 4.79 -22.39 -21.17
C PRO A 65 4.24 -23.83 -21.27
N ASN A 66 4.14 -24.54 -20.15
CA ASN A 66 3.72 -25.94 -20.11
C ASN A 66 2.23 -26.06 -19.75
N VAL A 67 1.36 -25.84 -20.73
CA VAL A 67 -0.08 -26.02 -20.53
C VAL A 67 -0.45 -27.51 -20.40
N PRO A 68 -1.47 -27.87 -19.61
CA PRO A 68 -1.84 -29.25 -19.40
C PRO A 68 -2.53 -29.84 -20.64
N PRO A 69 -2.55 -31.18 -20.80
CA PRO A 69 -3.29 -31.83 -21.87
C PRO A 69 -4.79 -31.50 -21.84
N PRO A 70 -5.52 -31.66 -22.96
CA PRO A 70 -6.97 -31.46 -22.99
C PRO A 70 -7.72 -32.30 -21.95
N GLY A 71 -8.54 -31.64 -21.13
CA GLY A 71 -9.29 -32.27 -20.04
C GLY A 71 -8.55 -32.36 -18.71
N GLU A 72 -7.28 -31.97 -18.67
CA GLU A 72 -6.47 -31.93 -17.44
C GLU A 72 -6.43 -30.52 -16.84
N THR A 73 -6.08 -30.46 -15.56
CA THR A 73 -6.12 -29.26 -14.73
C THR A 73 -4.75 -28.96 -14.14
N ASP A 74 -4.32 -27.71 -14.24
CA ASP A 74 -3.24 -27.14 -13.46
C ASP A 74 -3.82 -26.28 -12.33
N ILE A 75 -3.14 -26.23 -11.18
CA ILE A 75 -3.54 -25.45 -10.02
C ILE A 75 -2.52 -24.34 -9.79
N VAL A 76 -2.99 -23.10 -9.68
CA VAL A 76 -2.16 -21.97 -9.27
C VAL A 76 -2.58 -21.52 -7.88
N VAL A 77 -1.61 -21.49 -6.97
CA VAL A 77 -1.80 -21.01 -5.60
C VAL A 77 -0.92 -19.77 -5.40
N LEU A 78 -1.53 -18.67 -5.00
CA LEU A 78 -0.86 -17.44 -4.63
C LEU A 78 -0.59 -17.43 -3.12
N TYR A 79 0.66 -17.16 -2.78
CA TYR A 79 1.16 -17.05 -1.42
C TYR A 79 1.58 -15.62 -1.10
N LEU A 80 1.37 -15.24 0.16
CA LEU A 80 1.78 -13.97 0.74
C LEU A 80 2.50 -14.23 2.06
N ASP A 81 3.69 -13.67 2.22
CA ASP A 81 4.29 -13.40 3.52
C ASP A 81 3.84 -12.02 3.96
N ASN A 82 3.12 -11.95 5.08
CA ASN A 82 2.60 -10.71 5.64
C ASN A 82 3.59 -10.01 6.60
N GLY A 83 4.89 -10.30 6.46
CA GLY A 83 5.96 -9.74 7.29
C GLY A 83 6.33 -10.63 8.48
N ASN A 84 5.77 -11.84 8.57
CA ASN A 84 6.04 -12.80 9.65
C ASN A 84 7.10 -13.85 9.28
N GLY A 85 7.63 -13.82 8.05
CA GLY A 85 8.64 -14.77 7.57
C GLY A 85 8.04 -16.09 7.07
N LYS A 86 6.73 -16.16 6.88
CA LYS A 86 6.00 -17.38 6.46
C LYS A 86 5.04 -17.05 5.32
N LEU A 87 5.19 -17.79 4.23
CA LEU A 87 4.25 -17.79 3.11
C LEU A 87 2.93 -18.46 3.51
N GLU A 88 1.83 -17.74 3.37
CA GLU A 88 0.47 -18.23 3.57
C GLU A 88 -0.31 -18.19 2.26
N GLU A 89 -1.13 -19.22 2.03
CA GLU A 89 -2.04 -19.24 0.88
C GLU A 89 -3.10 -18.14 1.03
N VAL A 90 -3.20 -17.29 0.01
CA VAL A 90 -4.14 -16.15 -0.02
C VAL A 90 -5.13 -16.20 -1.17
N ALA A 91 -4.80 -16.91 -2.25
CA ALA A 91 -5.73 -17.16 -3.34
C ALA A 91 -5.35 -18.46 -4.07
N LYS A 92 -6.35 -19.12 -4.67
CA LYS A 92 -6.18 -20.35 -5.44
C LYS A 92 -7.09 -20.33 -6.66
N HIS A 93 -6.58 -20.79 -7.80
CA HIS A 93 -7.36 -20.98 -9.00
C HIS A 93 -6.97 -22.27 -9.74
N GLU A 94 -7.95 -22.89 -10.39
CA GLU A 94 -7.77 -24.10 -11.17
C GLU A 94 -7.98 -23.77 -12.65
N PHE A 95 -6.99 -24.09 -13.48
CA PHE A 95 -7.00 -23.81 -14.91
C PHE A 95 -7.14 -25.13 -15.66
N THR A 96 -8.25 -25.30 -16.37
CA THR A 96 -8.56 -26.55 -17.06
C THR A 96 -8.66 -26.32 -18.55
N VAL A 97 -7.89 -27.08 -19.34
CA VAL A 97 -8.02 -27.04 -20.80
C VAL A 97 -9.27 -27.83 -21.21
N PRO A 98 -10.16 -27.28 -22.07
CA PRO A 98 -11.35 -27.99 -22.49
C PRO A 98 -11.03 -29.36 -23.12
N ALA A 99 -11.85 -30.38 -22.85
CA ALA A 99 -11.63 -31.74 -23.37
C ALA A 99 -11.59 -31.82 -24.92
N GLY A 100 -12.18 -30.84 -25.61
CA GLY A 100 -12.09 -30.70 -27.07
C GLY A 100 -10.75 -30.16 -27.59
N GLY A 101 -9.80 -29.86 -26.70
CA GLY A 101 -8.56 -29.15 -26.99
C GLY A 101 -8.74 -27.64 -27.07
N GLY A 102 -7.63 -26.92 -27.22
CA GLY A 102 -7.60 -25.46 -27.28
C GLY A 102 -6.65 -24.84 -26.25
N SER A 103 -6.78 -23.53 -26.04
CA SER A 103 -6.15 -22.82 -24.94
C SER A 103 -7.00 -22.88 -23.68
N PHE A 104 -6.45 -22.39 -22.57
CA PHE A 104 -7.26 -22.01 -21.41
C PHE A 104 -8.41 -21.08 -21.81
N PRO A 105 -9.62 -21.23 -21.23
CA PRO A 105 -10.72 -20.29 -21.40
C PRO A 105 -10.41 -18.90 -20.83
N GLU A 106 -9.54 -18.84 -19.81
CA GLU A 106 -9.14 -17.62 -19.13
C GLU A 106 -8.26 -16.73 -20.03
N THR A 107 -8.34 -15.43 -19.78
CA THR A 107 -7.45 -14.46 -20.44
C THR A 107 -6.24 -14.19 -19.55
N PHE A 108 -5.06 -14.22 -20.16
CA PHE A 108 -3.79 -13.93 -19.49
C PHE A 108 -3.27 -12.52 -19.83
N PRO A 109 -2.60 -11.83 -18.88
CA PRO A 109 -2.29 -12.31 -17.54
C PRO A 109 -3.55 -12.34 -16.64
N TYR A 110 -3.72 -13.42 -15.89
CA TYR A 110 -4.94 -13.73 -15.15
C TYR A 110 -4.99 -12.96 -13.82
N PRO A 111 -6.07 -12.20 -13.54
CA PRO A 111 -6.19 -11.46 -12.30
C PRO A 111 -6.52 -12.39 -11.12
N MET A 112 -5.66 -12.42 -10.11
CA MET A 112 -5.92 -13.04 -8.81
C MET A 112 -6.00 -11.96 -7.73
N THR A 113 -7.07 -11.96 -6.96
CA THR A 113 -7.27 -10.97 -5.88
C THR A 113 -6.88 -11.56 -4.53
N ILE A 114 -6.02 -10.87 -3.82
CA ILE A 114 -5.71 -11.07 -2.41
C ILE A 114 -6.73 -10.28 -1.60
N GLU A 115 -7.51 -10.96 -0.77
CA GLU A 115 -8.50 -10.32 0.08
C GLU A 115 -7.87 -9.33 1.08
N VAL A 116 -8.59 -8.24 1.37
CA VAL A 116 -8.14 -7.18 2.28
C VAL A 116 -7.81 -7.67 3.70
N ASN A 117 -8.46 -8.75 4.15
CA ASN A 117 -8.22 -9.38 5.47
C ASN A 117 -6.90 -10.18 5.52
N LYS A 118 -6.29 -10.49 4.37
CA LYS A 118 -4.99 -11.16 4.25
C LYS A 118 -3.83 -10.19 4.17
N LEU A 119 -4.09 -8.94 3.77
CA LEU A 119 -3.09 -7.90 3.68
C LEU A 119 -2.80 -7.33 5.08
N PRO A 120 -1.53 -7.20 5.49
CA PRO A 120 -1.18 -6.56 6.76
C PRO A 120 -1.45 -5.06 6.70
N ASP A 121 -1.57 -4.43 7.87
CA ASP A 121 -1.79 -2.99 7.96
C ASP A 121 -0.50 -2.19 7.69
N ASP A 122 0.65 -2.70 8.14
CA ASP A 122 1.98 -2.13 7.93
C ASP A 122 3.02 -3.26 7.93
N ALA A 123 3.51 -3.63 6.75
CA ALA A 123 4.61 -4.59 6.61
C ALA A 123 5.23 -4.59 5.21
N THR A 124 6.52 -4.96 5.15
CA THR A 124 7.13 -5.47 3.92
C THR A 124 6.65 -6.89 3.68
N CYS A 125 6.03 -7.11 2.52
CA CYS A 125 5.42 -8.36 2.11
C CYS A 125 6.19 -9.01 0.97
N TRP A 126 6.13 -10.34 0.90
CA TRP A 126 6.61 -11.12 -0.24
C TRP A 126 5.48 -11.90 -0.88
N LEU A 127 5.36 -11.78 -2.21
CA LEU A 127 4.38 -12.47 -3.02
C LEU A 127 5.08 -13.52 -3.87
N GLN A 128 4.50 -14.71 -3.96
CA GLN A 128 4.93 -15.78 -4.84
C GLN A 128 3.72 -16.60 -5.22
N TYR A 129 3.66 -17.11 -6.45
CA TYR A 129 2.70 -18.16 -6.80
C TYR A 129 3.42 -19.46 -7.10
N ILE A 130 2.74 -20.57 -6.88
CA ILE A 130 3.21 -21.91 -7.22
C ILE A 130 2.20 -22.51 -8.19
N ILE A 131 2.69 -23.03 -9.31
CA ILE A 131 1.90 -23.83 -10.23
C ILE A 131 2.14 -25.30 -9.89
N THR A 132 1.08 -26.02 -9.57
CA THR A 132 1.08 -27.48 -9.52
C THR A 132 0.48 -27.98 -10.82
N ASP A 133 1.30 -28.63 -11.66
CA ASP A 133 0.82 -29.16 -12.93
C ASP A 133 -0.05 -30.43 -12.76
N TYR A 134 -0.69 -30.86 -13.85
CA TYR A 134 -1.48 -32.10 -13.87
C TYR A 134 -0.71 -33.37 -13.44
N THR A 135 0.62 -33.37 -13.43
CA THR A 135 1.46 -34.47 -12.93
C THR A 135 1.79 -34.36 -11.44
N GLY A 136 1.41 -33.24 -10.81
CA GLY A 136 1.71 -32.91 -9.42
C GLY A 136 3.08 -32.26 -9.23
N PHE A 137 3.75 -31.83 -10.31
CA PHE A 137 5.02 -31.13 -10.21
C PHE A 137 4.80 -29.66 -9.88
N GLU A 138 5.51 -29.17 -8.87
CA GLU A 138 5.40 -27.79 -8.39
C GLU A 138 6.49 -26.91 -9.01
N THR A 139 6.08 -25.79 -9.60
CA THR A 139 6.96 -24.77 -10.16
C THR A 139 6.69 -23.43 -9.48
N PRO A 140 7.61 -22.92 -8.64
CA PRO A 140 7.44 -21.62 -8.00
C PRO A 140 7.80 -20.46 -8.95
N SER A 141 7.10 -19.35 -8.80
CA SER A 141 7.40 -18.08 -9.46
C SER A 141 8.61 -17.38 -8.85
N SER A 142 9.07 -16.31 -9.51
CA SER A 142 9.93 -15.34 -8.85
C SER A 142 9.18 -14.64 -7.71
N GLU A 143 9.91 -14.29 -6.65
CA GLU A 143 9.36 -13.55 -5.51
C GLU A 143 9.23 -12.06 -5.85
N LYS A 144 8.09 -11.46 -5.50
CA LYS A 144 7.84 -10.03 -5.66
C LYS A 144 7.70 -9.38 -4.28
N THR A 145 8.59 -8.43 -3.97
CA THR A 145 8.54 -7.65 -2.73
C THR A 145 7.66 -6.43 -2.92
N VAL A 146 6.75 -6.20 -1.97
CA VAL A 146 5.89 -5.00 -1.90
C VAL A 146 5.82 -4.50 -0.46
N ILE A 147 5.58 -3.21 -0.27
CA ILE A 147 5.37 -2.62 1.05
C ILE A 147 3.88 -2.30 1.16
N CYS A 148 3.21 -2.93 2.11
CA CYS A 148 1.83 -2.62 2.45
C CYS A 148 1.85 -1.61 3.59
N ASP A 149 1.42 -0.38 3.30
CA ASP A 149 1.16 0.66 4.29
C ASP A 149 -0.29 1.13 4.11
N ARG A 150 -1.14 0.64 5.01
CA ARG A 150 -2.58 0.91 5.04
C ARG A 150 -2.97 1.71 6.26
N LEU A 151 -2.05 1.94 7.20
CA LEU A 151 -2.31 2.77 8.35
C LEU A 151 -2.23 4.22 7.90
N PRO A 152 -3.33 4.97 7.87
CA PRO A 152 -3.19 6.41 7.77
C PRO A 152 -2.40 6.90 9.00
N PRO A 153 -1.85 8.11 8.93
CA PRO A 153 -1.42 8.82 10.12
C PRO A 153 -2.47 8.67 11.24
N TYR A 154 -2.03 8.57 12.50
CA TYR A 154 -2.88 8.42 13.70
C TYR A 154 -3.65 7.11 13.86
N LYS A 155 -3.52 6.12 12.96
CA LYS A 155 -4.24 4.82 13.07
C LYS A 155 -5.76 4.98 13.24
N HIS A 156 -6.36 5.96 12.57
CA HIS A 156 -7.78 6.33 12.71
C HIS A 156 -8.21 6.80 14.11
N VAL A 157 -7.29 7.07 15.03
CA VAL A 157 -7.63 7.72 16.29
C VAL A 157 -8.01 9.17 15.97
N PRO A 158 -9.23 9.62 16.33
CA PRO A 158 -9.62 11.00 16.13
C PRO A 158 -8.58 11.90 16.82
N PRO A 159 -8.04 12.92 16.12
CA PRO A 159 -7.17 13.87 16.77
C PRO A 159 -7.90 14.50 17.97
N ALA A 160 -7.18 14.70 19.08
CA ALA A 160 -7.76 15.39 20.22
C ALA A 160 -8.13 16.83 19.83
N ALA A 161 -9.23 17.35 20.37
CA ALA A 161 -9.71 18.67 20.00
C ALA A 161 -8.63 19.76 20.21
N PRO A 162 -8.52 20.75 19.32
CA PRO A 162 -7.61 21.87 19.53
C PRO A 162 -8.03 22.67 20.75
N VAL A 163 -7.05 23.18 21.50
CA VAL A 163 -7.29 23.96 22.73
C VAL A 163 -7.09 25.44 22.42
N ILE A 164 -8.09 26.25 22.74
CA ILE A 164 -8.04 27.72 22.67
C ILE A 164 -8.11 28.32 24.08
N THR A 165 -7.68 29.58 24.22
CA THR A 165 -7.70 30.26 25.51
C THR A 165 -9.09 30.81 25.80
N GLY A 166 -9.86 30.09 26.62
CA GLY A 166 -11.21 30.48 27.05
C GLY A 166 -12.34 29.85 26.23
N ASP A 167 -13.54 29.83 26.81
CA ASP A 167 -14.71 29.18 26.21
C ASP A 167 -15.44 30.06 25.18
N PHE A 168 -15.13 31.36 25.17
CA PHE A 168 -15.73 32.36 24.28
C PHE A 168 -14.62 33.21 23.68
N LEU A 169 -14.72 33.52 22.39
CA LEU A 169 -13.84 34.49 21.73
C LEU A 169 -14.61 35.79 21.53
N ASP A 170 -14.07 36.89 22.06
CA ASP A 170 -14.64 38.22 21.96
C ASP A 170 -13.56 39.27 21.70
N ASP A 171 -13.96 40.54 21.56
CA ASP A 171 -13.01 41.64 21.31
C ASP A 171 -11.98 41.85 22.42
N SER A 172 -12.18 41.27 23.61
CA SER A 172 -11.26 41.39 24.74
C SER A 172 -10.12 40.37 24.71
N ASN A 173 -10.36 39.21 24.08
CA ASN A 173 -9.39 38.10 24.02
C ASN A 173 -8.93 37.75 22.60
N LEU A 174 -9.59 38.29 21.58
CA LEU A 174 -9.15 38.26 20.19
C LEU A 174 -8.48 39.61 19.87
N PRO A 175 -7.14 39.71 19.74
CA PRO A 175 -6.46 40.98 19.46
C PRO A 175 -6.73 41.48 18.03
N ALA A 176 -6.99 42.78 17.85
CA ALA A 176 -7.21 43.39 16.53
C ALA A 176 -5.94 43.32 15.67
N GLY A 177 -6.01 42.74 14.46
CA GLY A 177 -4.84 42.50 13.61
C GLY A 177 -3.77 41.59 14.23
N GLY A 178 -4.15 40.83 15.26
CA GLY A 178 -3.26 39.93 15.99
C GLY A 178 -3.43 38.46 15.59
N ARG A 179 -2.90 37.56 16.41
CA ARG A 179 -3.02 36.12 16.22
C ARG A 179 -3.60 35.47 17.46
N LEU A 180 -4.56 34.57 17.27
CA LEU A 180 -5.03 33.65 18.29
C LEU A 180 -4.05 32.48 18.35
N THR A 181 -3.57 32.14 19.55
CA THR A 181 -2.80 30.92 19.75
C THR A 181 -3.75 29.74 19.89
N VAL A 182 -3.73 28.82 18.93
CA VAL A 182 -4.44 27.55 18.99
C VAL A 182 -3.44 26.46 19.31
N THR A 183 -3.67 25.70 20.37
CA THR A 183 -2.81 24.58 20.75
C THR A 183 -3.34 23.31 20.10
N ILE A 184 -2.51 22.68 19.27
CA ILE A 184 -2.78 21.37 18.69
C ILE A 184 -2.15 20.31 19.59
N PRO A 185 -2.94 19.36 20.14
CA PRO A 185 -2.39 18.29 20.98
C PRO A 185 -1.36 17.44 20.22
N GLY A 186 -0.28 17.08 20.92
CA GLY A 186 0.74 16.23 20.33
C GLY A 186 0.29 14.77 20.14
N TYR A 187 0.92 14.06 19.21
CA TYR A 187 0.67 12.63 19.00
C TYR A 187 1.97 11.88 18.58
N PRO A 188 2.03 10.55 18.77
CA PRO A 188 3.29 9.80 18.68
C PRO A 188 3.98 9.79 17.30
N ASP A 189 3.21 9.84 16.22
CA ASP A 189 3.69 9.66 14.85
C ASP A 189 3.91 10.99 14.10
N TRP A 190 4.02 12.12 14.84
CA TRP A 190 4.13 13.45 14.24
C TRP A 190 5.45 13.66 13.51
N HIS A 191 5.37 14.04 12.23
CA HIS A 191 6.52 14.40 11.41
C HIS A 191 6.49 15.90 11.01
N PRO A 192 7.65 16.60 11.01
CA PRO A 192 7.72 18.02 10.62
C PRO A 192 7.27 18.33 9.18
N THR A 193 7.08 17.30 8.35
CA THR A 193 6.62 17.42 6.96
C THR A 193 5.10 17.31 6.82
N ASP A 194 4.40 16.93 7.88
CA ASP A 194 2.94 16.75 7.84
C ASP A 194 2.25 18.10 7.55
N GLN A 195 1.08 18.05 6.91
CA GLN A 195 0.35 19.25 6.50
C GLN A 195 -0.80 19.52 7.46
N LEU A 196 -0.66 20.53 8.30
CA LEU A 196 -1.72 20.95 9.21
C LEU A 196 -2.65 21.96 8.53
N ALA A 197 -3.95 21.65 8.55
CA ALA A 197 -5.01 22.57 8.18
C ALA A 197 -6.01 22.74 9.34
N ILE A 198 -6.27 23.98 9.76
CA ILE A 198 -7.26 24.32 10.80
C ILE A 198 -8.47 24.96 10.14
N TYR A 199 -9.66 24.53 10.52
CA TYR A 199 -10.95 24.98 10.01
C TYR A 199 -11.79 25.59 11.14
N LEU A 200 -12.62 26.57 10.76
CA LEU A 200 -13.65 27.15 11.60
C LEU A 200 -14.99 26.91 10.90
N VAL A 201 -15.90 26.24 11.58
CA VAL A 201 -17.18 25.80 10.99
C VAL A 201 -18.32 26.22 11.91
N ASP A 202 -19.47 26.57 11.34
CA ASP A 202 -20.67 26.84 12.11
C ASP A 202 -21.18 25.51 12.67
N SER A 203 -21.33 25.43 13.99
CA SER A 203 -21.81 24.22 14.67
C SER A 203 -23.23 23.82 14.24
N ASP A 204 -24.05 24.79 13.86
CA ASP A 204 -25.43 24.57 13.42
C ASP A 204 -25.52 24.24 11.92
N ASN A 205 -24.45 24.49 11.16
CA ASN A 205 -24.39 24.31 9.71
C ASN A 205 -23.07 23.67 9.26
N ILE A 206 -22.74 22.49 9.81
CA ILE A 206 -21.56 21.73 9.38
C ILE A 206 -21.79 21.24 7.94
N PRO A 207 -20.93 21.63 6.97
CA PRO A 207 -21.12 21.25 5.58
C PRO A 207 -20.88 19.76 5.37
N GLU A 208 -21.70 19.14 4.52
CA GLU A 208 -21.54 17.72 4.14
C GLU A 208 -20.25 17.46 3.35
N ASP A 209 -19.79 18.46 2.58
CA ASP A 209 -18.50 18.44 1.90
C ASP A 209 -17.47 19.25 2.70
N PRO A 210 -16.48 18.60 3.35
CA PRO A 210 -15.46 19.29 4.13
C PRO A 210 -14.54 20.17 3.27
N THR A 211 -14.47 19.95 1.96
CA THR A 211 -13.65 20.77 1.05
C THR A 211 -14.30 22.11 0.71
N ALA A 212 -15.60 22.26 0.99
CA ALA A 212 -16.34 23.51 0.77
C ALA A 212 -15.95 24.62 1.77
N THR A 213 -15.33 24.26 2.90
CA THR A 213 -14.86 25.22 3.89
C THR A 213 -13.36 25.40 3.76
N PRO A 214 -12.86 26.55 3.26
CA PRO A 214 -11.42 26.79 3.21
C PRO A 214 -10.85 26.87 4.62
N PRO A 215 -9.63 26.35 4.86
CA PRO A 215 -9.01 26.41 6.16
C PRO A 215 -8.64 27.85 6.55
N ILE A 216 -8.82 28.19 7.83
CA ILE A 216 -8.36 29.45 8.40
C ILE A 216 -6.83 29.47 8.58
N PHE A 217 -6.22 28.30 8.67
CA PHE A 217 -4.76 28.11 8.68
C PHE A 217 -4.39 26.89 7.85
N ALA A 218 -3.38 26.99 7.00
CA ALA A 218 -2.80 25.85 6.30
C ALA A 218 -1.27 26.02 6.27
N GLY A 219 -0.54 24.97 6.62
CA GLY A 219 0.92 24.97 6.58
C GLY A 219 1.53 23.72 7.19
N ASN A 220 2.86 23.66 7.25
CA ASN A 220 3.52 22.50 7.86
C ASN A 220 3.21 22.42 9.35
N ALA A 221 3.04 21.19 9.80
CA ALA A 221 2.84 20.82 11.18
C ALA A 221 4.07 21.25 12.03
N PRO A 222 3.92 22.04 13.09
CA PRO A 222 5.05 22.50 13.92
C PRO A 222 5.86 21.36 14.54
N ALA A 223 7.19 21.44 14.50
CA ALA A 223 8.09 20.49 15.13
C ALA A 223 8.32 20.79 16.63
N PRO A 224 8.49 19.79 17.51
CA PRO A 224 8.55 18.35 17.21
C PRO A 224 7.18 17.67 17.12
N GLY A 225 6.09 18.34 17.51
CA GLY A 225 4.72 17.87 17.36
C GLY A 225 4.31 16.61 18.15
N THR A 226 5.28 15.89 18.72
CA THR A 226 5.07 14.84 19.72
C THR A 226 4.53 15.37 21.05
N TYR A 227 4.49 16.70 21.22
CA TYR A 227 3.88 17.42 22.33
C TYR A 227 2.97 18.53 21.77
N ASP A 228 2.11 19.04 22.65
CA ASP A 228 1.24 20.18 22.39
C ASP A 228 2.00 21.32 21.71
N SER A 229 1.52 21.71 20.54
CA SER A 229 2.18 22.68 19.68
C SER A 229 1.29 23.89 19.45
N ALA A 230 1.85 25.08 19.69
CA ALA A 230 1.16 26.35 19.51
C ALA A 230 1.18 26.78 18.04
N VAL A 231 0.00 26.95 17.46
CA VAL A 231 -0.21 27.38 16.07
C VAL A 231 -0.85 28.76 16.08
N PRO A 232 -0.21 29.77 15.45
CA PRO A 232 -0.73 31.12 15.44
C PRO A 232 -1.73 31.28 14.29
N VAL A 233 -3.01 31.40 14.63
CA VAL A 233 -4.12 31.60 13.68
C VAL A 233 -4.46 33.08 13.59
N ASP A 234 -4.72 33.56 12.38
CA ASP A 234 -5.07 34.96 12.13
C ASP A 234 -6.43 35.31 12.78
N ALA A 235 -6.41 36.28 13.71
CA ALA A 235 -7.61 36.72 14.40
C ALA A 235 -8.64 37.33 13.44
N ASP A 236 -8.20 37.97 12.36
CA ASP A 236 -9.12 38.63 11.43
C ASP A 236 -9.94 37.62 10.61
N LYS A 237 -9.39 36.41 10.38
CA LYS A 237 -10.16 35.32 9.77
C LYS A 237 -11.26 34.79 10.67
N ILE A 238 -11.04 34.81 11.99
CA ILE A 238 -12.05 34.43 12.98
C ILE A 238 -13.12 35.52 13.07
N ARG A 239 -12.74 36.81 13.09
CA ARG A 239 -13.70 37.92 13.06
C ARG A 239 -14.57 37.92 11.82
N ALA A 240 -13.99 37.59 10.67
CA ALA A 240 -14.73 37.53 9.40
C ALA A 240 -15.85 36.49 9.42
N PHE A 241 -15.77 35.50 10.32
CA PHE A 241 -16.83 34.51 10.52
C PHE A 241 -18.09 35.11 11.16
N GLY A 242 -17.92 36.13 12.01
CA GLY A 242 -19.00 36.80 12.72
C GLY A 242 -19.49 36.06 13.97
N ASP A 243 -20.59 36.55 14.53
CA ASP A 243 -21.20 36.00 15.74
C ASP A 243 -21.89 34.67 15.43
N ALA A 244 -21.30 33.57 15.88
CA ALA A 244 -21.83 32.23 15.70
C ALA A 244 -21.34 31.28 16.79
N ASN A 245 -22.08 30.19 17.00
CA ASN A 245 -21.56 29.05 17.72
C ASN A 245 -20.68 28.24 16.75
N ALA A 246 -19.37 28.33 16.90
CA ALA A 246 -18.41 27.79 15.93
C ALA A 246 -17.57 26.65 16.52
N VAL A 247 -17.19 25.70 15.66
CA VAL A 247 -16.32 24.57 15.97
C VAL A 247 -14.96 24.78 15.32
N PHE A 248 -13.90 24.68 16.13
CA PHE A 248 -12.54 24.53 15.63
C PHE A 248 -12.24 23.06 15.40
N THR A 249 -11.81 22.71 14.19
CA THR A 249 -11.33 21.37 13.85
C THR A 249 -10.06 21.46 13.02
N TYR A 250 -9.31 20.37 12.94
CA TYR A 250 -8.10 20.32 12.12
C TYR A 250 -7.94 18.98 11.41
N ALA A 251 -7.22 19.03 10.29
CA ALA A 251 -6.75 17.88 9.54
C ALA A 251 -5.22 17.94 9.46
N LEU A 252 -4.60 16.76 9.41
CA LEU A 252 -3.16 16.56 9.34
C LEU A 252 -2.79 15.61 8.19
#